data_AF-A0A0W0VHG0-F1
#
_entry.id   AF-A0A0W0VHG0-F1
#
_cell.length_a   1.000
_cell.length_b   1.000
_cell.length_c   1.000
_cell.angle_alpha   90.00
_cell.angle_beta   90.00
_cell.angle_gamma   90.00
#
_symmetry.space_group_name_H-M   'P 1'
#
loop_
_entity.id
_entity.type
_entity.pdbx_description
1 polymer ?
#
loop_
_entity_poly.entity_id
_entity_poly.type
_entity_poly.pdbx_seq_one_letter_code
_entity_poly.pdbx_strand_id
1 'polypeptide(L)'
;MIQLLEFCKSKLDARLKTPYVSKDYTETDKANLYSGLQIALDNSKTHTSITKDQIIRIFNAMNPGERDNMMYPTRRKSVCFCTNGSSVSKEGLQELFDWADKHHAGYGPRIEIIDNQNAKEHFKTMGEMRKHYHCANNQALAEKLYPLLADSSHHLIFVPIFDSINPFYGQKNLSHEEKYQLLFMQDQLNQFEVFNAVELKFDALLKAFNQKKNPSLRNIAAFIKDMILLHPFPNGNGRTFTLGVLNQLLLQHGHGICLHFDPHLVAGLAIDETAEKIKEHLIPMEQLTPYLAKTQGNANAKQAGFSLNLAISLQVIGQFTAVLGIAAVALGIVLLAANIMLPAVIFAGIGSAAALVGVGLFAVGKSIDKSNRPSLSNLAMAY
;
A
#
# COMPACT_ATOMS: atom_id res chain seq x y z
N MET A 1 1.37 -2.92 18.43
CA MET A 1 1.85 -2.22 17.21
C MET A 1 3.12 -1.47 17.45
N ILE A 2 3.19 -0.52 18.39
CA ILE A 2 4.47 0.10 18.77
C ILE A 2 5.52 -0.99 19.09
N GLN A 3 5.18 -1.98 19.90
CA GLN A 3 6.08 -3.09 20.23
C GLN A 3 6.45 -3.98 19.04
N LEU A 4 5.54 -4.17 18.07
CA LEU A 4 5.85 -4.92 16.85
C LEU A 4 6.77 -4.11 15.94
N LEU A 5 6.57 -2.79 15.84
CA LEU A 5 7.48 -1.91 15.13
C LEU A 5 8.86 -1.92 15.79
N GLU A 6 8.96 -1.83 17.11
CA GLU A 6 10.25 -1.93 17.82
C GLU A 6 10.92 -3.29 17.58
N PHE A 7 10.15 -4.37 17.56
CA PHE A 7 10.66 -5.67 17.13
C PHE A 7 11.20 -5.62 15.69
N CYS A 8 10.43 -5.10 14.73
CA CYS A 8 10.88 -4.95 13.35
C CYS A 8 12.15 -4.10 13.24
N LYS A 9 12.21 -2.95 13.93
CA LYS A 9 13.40 -2.08 13.97
C LYS A 9 14.62 -2.81 14.51
N SER A 10 14.45 -3.65 15.53
CA SER A 10 15.53 -4.45 16.10
C SER A 10 16.05 -5.56 15.17
N LYS A 11 15.23 -5.97 14.20
CA LYS A 11 15.56 -7.01 13.20
C LYS A 11 15.99 -6.42 11.86
N LEU A 12 15.60 -5.19 11.55
CA LEU A 12 16.03 -4.45 10.37
C LEU A 12 17.47 -3.92 10.58
N ASP A 13 18.46 -4.80 10.53
CA ASP A 13 19.88 -4.46 10.74
C ASP A 13 20.68 -4.38 9.42
N ALA A 14 21.74 -3.55 9.43
CA ALA A 14 22.85 -3.24 8.50
C ALA A 14 22.67 -3.33 6.97
N ARG A 15 21.90 -4.27 6.43
CA ARG A 15 21.73 -4.57 4.99
C ARG A 15 20.81 -3.60 4.24
N LEU A 16 20.05 -2.74 4.93
CA LEU A 16 19.21 -1.72 4.27
C LEU A 16 20.03 -0.64 3.52
N LYS A 17 21.37 -0.63 3.68
CA LYS A 17 22.31 0.30 3.04
C LYS A 17 22.37 0.23 1.51
N THR A 18 21.82 -0.78 0.85
CA THR A 18 22.06 -0.94 -0.61
C THR A 18 20.84 -1.36 -1.44
N PRO A 19 19.96 -2.29 -1.01
CA PRO A 19 18.84 -2.72 -1.84
C PRO A 19 17.60 -1.82 -1.74
N TYR A 20 17.49 -1.02 -0.67
CA TYR A 20 16.22 -0.37 -0.33
C TYR A 20 16.28 1.16 -0.37
N VAL A 21 17.31 1.78 0.20
CA VAL A 21 17.13 3.14 0.71
C VAL A 21 17.92 4.19 -0.08
N SER A 22 19.24 4.08 -0.12
CA SER A 22 20.17 4.87 -0.93
C SER A 22 21.61 4.45 -0.54
N LYS A 23 22.63 4.83 -1.32
CA LYS A 23 24.04 4.64 -0.93
C LYS A 23 24.41 5.38 0.36
N ASP A 24 23.70 6.47 0.66
CA ASP A 24 24.03 7.39 1.76
C ASP A 24 23.23 7.12 3.05
N TYR A 25 22.22 6.22 2.99
CA TYR A 25 21.37 5.71 4.09
C TYR A 25 21.29 6.62 5.33
N THR A 26 20.63 7.77 5.18
CA THR A 26 20.57 8.81 6.23
C THR A 26 19.62 8.42 7.37
N GLU A 27 19.76 9.04 8.55
CA GLU A 27 18.80 8.86 9.65
C GLU A 27 17.37 9.30 9.25
N THR A 28 17.25 10.30 8.38
CA THR A 28 15.97 10.71 7.79
C THR A 28 15.37 9.58 6.96
N ASP A 29 16.16 8.93 6.11
CA ASP A 29 15.66 7.82 5.30
C ASP A 29 15.22 6.62 6.15
N LYS A 30 15.92 6.35 7.26
CA LYS A 30 15.52 5.34 8.25
C LYS A 30 14.18 5.69 8.89
N ALA A 31 14.02 6.94 9.33
CA ALA A 31 12.78 7.41 9.93
C ALA A 31 11.59 7.30 8.96
N ASN A 32 11.80 7.63 7.68
CA ASN A 32 10.79 7.48 6.62
C ASN A 32 10.44 5.99 6.40
N LEU A 33 11.44 5.13 6.30
CA LEU A 33 11.24 3.69 6.17
C LEU A 33 10.39 3.13 7.32
N TYR A 34 10.72 3.49 8.57
CA TYR A 34 9.98 3.05 9.75
C TYR A 34 8.56 3.63 9.80
N SER A 35 8.36 4.86 9.32
CA SER A 35 7.04 5.48 9.23
C SER A 35 6.14 4.71 8.26
N GLY A 36 6.65 4.38 7.07
CA GLY A 36 5.89 3.56 6.12
C GLY A 36 5.63 2.14 6.61
N LEU A 37 6.60 1.51 7.29
CA LEU A 37 6.41 0.21 7.91
C LEU A 37 5.36 0.27 9.02
N GLN A 38 5.36 1.30 9.87
CA GLN A 38 4.33 1.48 10.91
C GLN A 38 2.93 1.59 10.29
N ILE A 39 2.77 2.33 9.18
CA ILE A 39 1.49 2.44 8.46
C ILE A 39 1.07 1.06 7.93
N ALA A 40 1.97 0.31 7.31
CA ALA A 40 1.69 -1.04 6.79
C ALA A 40 1.25 -1.99 7.91
N LEU A 41 1.97 -1.95 9.03
CA LEU A 41 1.65 -2.69 10.24
C LEU A 41 0.26 -2.30 10.75
N ASP A 42 -0.09 -1.02 10.86
CA ASP A 42 -1.42 -0.61 11.31
C ASP A 42 -2.54 -1.01 10.34
N ASN A 43 -2.32 -0.89 9.02
CA ASN A 43 -3.27 -1.32 7.99
C ASN A 43 -3.57 -2.82 8.08
N SER A 44 -2.64 -3.63 8.61
CA SER A 44 -2.85 -5.07 8.72
C SER A 44 -3.97 -5.48 9.69
N LYS A 45 -4.42 -4.56 10.56
CA LYS A 45 -5.46 -4.85 11.56
C LYS A 45 -6.88 -4.69 11.05
N THR A 46 -7.09 -3.75 10.12
CA THR A 46 -8.41 -3.16 9.92
C THR A 46 -9.16 -3.71 8.71
N HIS A 47 -8.47 -4.41 7.80
CA HIS A 47 -9.07 -4.84 6.54
C HIS A 47 -8.56 -6.21 6.08
N THR A 48 -9.45 -6.99 5.49
CA THR A 48 -9.11 -8.19 4.70
C THR A 48 -8.74 -7.83 3.26
N SER A 49 -9.12 -6.65 2.78
CA SER A 49 -8.81 -6.15 1.43
C SER A 49 -7.79 -5.03 1.47
N ILE A 50 -6.82 -5.07 0.57
CA ILE A 50 -5.85 -3.99 0.37
C ILE A 50 -6.44 -2.90 -0.53
N THR A 51 -6.24 -1.63 -0.18
CA THR A 51 -6.73 -0.49 -0.97
C THR A 51 -5.60 0.32 -1.58
N LYS A 52 -5.91 1.07 -2.64
CA LYS A 52 -4.98 2.02 -3.27
C LYS A 52 -4.45 3.03 -2.26
N ASP A 53 -5.33 3.63 -1.47
CA ASP A 53 -4.95 4.64 -0.46
C ASP A 53 -3.99 4.09 0.60
N GLN A 54 -4.15 2.83 1.00
CA GLN A 54 -3.21 2.19 1.93
C GLN A 54 -1.80 2.12 1.35
N ILE A 55 -1.67 1.66 0.10
CA ILE A 55 -0.39 1.56 -0.59
C ILE A 55 0.23 2.95 -0.76
N ILE A 56 -0.56 3.93 -1.17
CA ILE A 56 -0.10 5.31 -1.36
C ILE A 56 0.38 5.92 -0.04
N ARG A 57 -0.33 5.69 1.07
CA ARG A 57 0.11 6.17 2.40
C ARG A 57 1.43 5.53 2.84
N ILE A 58 1.61 4.24 2.57
CA ILE A 58 2.89 3.55 2.81
C ILE A 58 4.00 4.20 1.97
N PHE A 59 3.77 4.36 0.66
CA PHE A 59 4.72 4.98 -0.26
C PHE A 59 5.11 6.40 0.18
N ASN A 60 4.13 7.28 0.41
CA ASN A 60 4.36 8.67 0.80
C ASN A 60 5.17 8.77 2.09
N ALA A 61 4.94 7.87 3.05
CA ALA A 61 5.71 7.84 4.29
C ALA A 61 7.15 7.34 4.10
N MET A 62 7.39 6.40 3.17
CA MET A 62 8.73 5.89 2.87
C MET A 62 9.57 6.82 1.98
N ASN A 63 8.95 7.75 1.27
CA ASN A 63 9.61 8.67 0.35
C ASN A 63 8.93 10.06 0.28
N PRO A 64 8.89 10.82 1.40
CA PRO A 64 8.20 12.11 1.45
C PRO A 64 8.81 13.14 0.49
N GLY A 65 10.14 13.16 0.36
CA GLY A 65 10.85 14.18 -0.43
C GLY A 65 10.63 14.11 -1.94
N GLU A 66 10.31 12.94 -2.52
CA GLU A 66 10.02 12.90 -3.95
C GLU A 66 8.58 13.31 -4.28
N ARG A 67 7.61 13.21 -3.35
CA ARG A 67 6.21 13.66 -3.52
C ARG A 67 5.45 13.81 -2.19
N ASP A 68 5.48 15.00 -1.60
CA ASP A 68 4.52 15.37 -0.55
C ASP A 68 3.09 15.30 -1.14
N ASN A 69 2.30 14.33 -0.71
CA ASN A 69 0.86 14.17 -1.01
C ASN A 69 0.51 13.60 -2.38
N MET A 70 1.23 12.58 -2.86
CA MET A 70 0.74 11.83 -4.02
C MET A 70 -0.62 11.20 -3.70
N MET A 71 -1.61 11.44 -4.57
CA MET A 71 -2.99 10.92 -4.44
C MET A 71 -3.26 9.73 -5.37
N TYR A 72 -2.43 9.54 -6.38
CA TYR A 72 -2.60 8.53 -7.43
C TYR A 72 -1.26 7.86 -7.77
N PRO A 73 -1.25 6.57 -8.14
CA PRO A 73 -0.04 5.88 -8.62
C PRO A 73 0.39 6.50 -9.95
N THR A 74 1.41 7.35 -9.89
CA THR A 74 1.81 8.16 -11.04
C THR A 74 3.33 8.18 -11.19
N ARG A 75 3.82 7.99 -12.41
CA ARG A 75 5.26 8.00 -12.70
C ARG A 75 5.60 9.13 -13.67
N ARG A 76 6.63 9.93 -13.35
CA ARG A 76 7.14 11.03 -14.21
C ARG A 76 8.60 10.81 -14.67
N LYS A 77 9.21 9.68 -14.32
CA LYS A 77 10.60 9.33 -14.66
C LYS A 77 10.66 7.92 -15.22
N SER A 78 11.52 7.70 -16.21
CA SER A 78 11.79 6.37 -16.71
C SER A 78 12.60 5.57 -15.71
N VAL A 79 12.21 4.32 -15.48
CA VAL A 79 12.89 3.37 -14.62
C VAL A 79 13.24 2.10 -15.41
N CYS A 80 14.23 1.37 -14.92
CA CYS A 80 14.50 0.04 -15.41
C CYS A 80 15.03 -0.83 -14.27
N PHE A 81 14.87 -2.12 -14.41
CA PHE A 81 15.38 -3.14 -13.52
C PHE A 81 16.49 -3.88 -14.23
N CYS A 82 17.65 -3.97 -13.59
CA CYS A 82 18.74 -4.80 -14.08
C CYS A 82 18.79 -6.06 -13.21
N THR A 83 18.76 -7.23 -13.84
CA THR A 83 18.90 -8.53 -13.16
C THR A 83 19.94 -9.39 -13.86
N ASN A 84 20.68 -10.18 -13.08
CA ASN A 84 21.72 -11.09 -13.57
C ASN A 84 21.99 -12.23 -12.58
N GLY A 85 22.73 -13.23 -13.05
CA GLY A 85 23.34 -14.26 -12.23
C GLY A 85 22.35 -15.04 -11.36
N SER A 86 22.60 -15.06 -10.05
CA SER A 86 21.77 -15.77 -9.07
C SER A 86 20.37 -15.18 -8.86
N SER A 87 20.05 -14.05 -9.50
CA SER A 87 18.76 -13.36 -9.36
C SER A 87 17.77 -13.71 -10.46
N VAL A 88 18.10 -14.65 -11.35
CA VAL A 88 17.23 -15.11 -12.44
C VAL A 88 17.06 -16.63 -12.42
N SER A 89 15.85 -17.08 -12.74
CA SER A 89 15.56 -18.47 -13.08
C SER A 89 14.95 -18.54 -14.48
N LYS A 90 15.04 -19.72 -15.10
CA LYS A 90 14.47 -19.94 -16.43
C LYS A 90 12.95 -19.73 -16.42
N GLU A 91 12.27 -20.29 -15.43
CA GLU A 91 10.84 -20.16 -15.21
C GLU A 91 10.46 -18.69 -14.90
N GLY A 92 11.29 -18.00 -14.12
CA GLY A 92 11.12 -16.57 -13.82
C GLY A 92 11.22 -15.68 -15.05
N LEU A 93 12.17 -15.97 -15.95
CA LEU A 93 12.29 -15.30 -17.25
C LEU A 93 11.07 -15.56 -18.13
N GLN A 94 10.58 -16.80 -18.21
CA GLN A 94 9.36 -17.10 -18.95
C GLN A 94 8.17 -16.29 -18.42
N GLU A 95 7.95 -16.29 -17.11
CA GLU A 95 6.86 -15.51 -16.50
C GLU A 95 7.01 -14.00 -16.76
N LEU A 96 8.23 -13.47 -16.72
CA LEU A 96 8.51 -12.07 -17.04
C LEU A 96 8.12 -11.75 -18.49
N PHE A 97 8.46 -12.64 -19.43
CA PHE A 97 8.14 -12.49 -20.85
C PHE A 97 6.62 -12.60 -21.11
N ASP A 98 5.94 -13.53 -20.45
CA ASP A 98 4.49 -13.67 -20.53
C ASP A 98 3.77 -12.45 -19.93
N TRP A 99 4.29 -11.91 -18.82
CA TRP A 99 3.80 -10.68 -18.24
C TRP A 99 3.98 -9.51 -19.21
N ALA A 100 5.16 -9.41 -19.84
CA ALA A 100 5.48 -8.36 -20.81
C ALA A 100 4.53 -8.35 -22.01
N ASP A 101 4.24 -9.52 -22.59
CA ASP A 101 3.27 -9.67 -23.68
C ASP A 101 1.86 -9.24 -23.24
N LYS A 102 1.40 -9.76 -22.11
CA LYS A 102 0.04 -9.51 -21.59
C LYS A 102 -0.20 -8.04 -21.29
N HIS A 103 0.82 -7.34 -20.80
CA HIS A 103 0.69 -5.97 -20.33
C HIS A 103 1.17 -4.90 -21.33
N HIS A 104 1.47 -5.27 -22.57
CA HIS A 104 1.81 -4.34 -23.65
C HIS A 104 0.75 -3.23 -23.82
N ALA A 105 1.19 -1.98 -24.08
CA ALA A 105 0.33 -0.82 -24.26
C ALA A 105 0.90 0.14 -25.33
N GLY A 106 1.02 -0.34 -26.57
CA GLY A 106 1.61 0.41 -27.70
C GLY A 106 3.14 0.44 -27.64
N TYR A 107 3.68 0.89 -26.51
CA TYR A 107 5.08 0.75 -26.12
C TYR A 107 5.12 -0.19 -24.90
N GLY A 108 5.22 -1.49 -25.18
CA GLY A 108 5.32 -2.52 -24.13
C GLY A 108 6.55 -2.37 -23.26
N PRO A 109 6.66 -3.18 -22.20
CA PRO A 109 7.92 -3.20 -21.47
C PRO A 109 9.05 -3.62 -22.41
N ARG A 110 10.17 -2.91 -22.33
CA ARG A 110 11.35 -3.14 -23.17
C ARG A 110 12.29 -4.08 -22.44
N ILE A 111 12.89 -4.98 -23.19
CA ILE A 111 13.94 -5.86 -22.69
C ILE A 111 15.22 -5.51 -23.42
N GLU A 112 16.30 -5.36 -22.66
CA GLU A 112 17.65 -5.27 -23.19
C GLU A 112 18.52 -6.37 -22.63
N ILE A 113 19.39 -6.88 -23.48
CA ILE A 113 20.50 -7.72 -23.06
C ILE A 113 21.76 -6.89 -23.19
N ILE A 114 22.48 -6.74 -22.09
CA ILE A 114 23.77 -6.04 -22.04
C ILE A 114 24.85 -7.07 -21.75
N ASP A 115 25.81 -7.21 -22.65
CA ASP A 115 26.99 -8.04 -22.42
C ASP A 115 28.07 -7.30 -21.60
N ASN A 116 29.13 -8.02 -21.22
CA ASN A 116 30.28 -7.44 -20.51
C ASN A 116 31.02 -6.34 -21.29
N GLN A 117 30.78 -6.20 -22.60
CA GLN A 117 31.37 -5.16 -23.45
C GLN A 117 30.43 -3.95 -23.61
N ASN A 118 29.28 -3.96 -22.94
CA ASN A 118 28.20 -2.98 -23.07
C ASN A 118 27.57 -2.91 -24.47
N ALA A 119 27.69 -3.97 -25.29
CA ALA A 119 26.86 -4.10 -26.47
C ALA A 119 25.41 -4.27 -26.02
N LYS A 120 24.50 -3.47 -26.61
CA LYS A 120 23.10 -3.44 -26.22
C LYS A 120 22.24 -3.95 -27.37
N GLU A 121 21.53 -5.04 -27.12
CA GLU A 121 20.44 -5.47 -27.99
C GLU A 121 19.12 -4.91 -27.45
N HIS A 122 18.39 -4.20 -28.31
CA HIS A 122 17.15 -3.52 -27.95
C HIS A 122 15.96 -4.16 -28.67
N PHE A 123 14.93 -4.52 -27.88
CA PHE A 123 13.66 -5.01 -28.39
C PHE A 123 12.49 -4.17 -27.87
N LYS A 124 11.61 -3.70 -28.77
CA LYS A 124 10.42 -2.89 -28.39
C LYS A 124 9.27 -3.77 -27.92
N THR A 125 9.21 -5.01 -28.41
CA THR A 125 8.19 -6.00 -28.06
C THR A 125 8.82 -7.37 -27.87
N MET A 126 8.14 -8.25 -27.12
CA MET A 126 8.56 -9.65 -27.02
C MET A 126 8.53 -10.37 -28.37
N GLY A 127 7.63 -9.97 -29.28
CA GLY A 127 7.58 -10.50 -30.64
C GLY A 127 8.86 -10.21 -31.44
N GLU A 128 9.40 -8.99 -31.33
CA GLU A 128 10.68 -8.62 -31.93
C GLU A 128 11.83 -9.44 -31.32
N MET A 129 11.87 -9.57 -29.99
CA MET A 129 12.88 -10.36 -29.29
C MET A 129 12.85 -11.83 -29.71
N ARG A 130 11.67 -12.45 -29.73
CA ARG A 130 11.48 -13.83 -30.20
C ARG A 130 11.95 -14.02 -31.65
N LYS A 131 11.62 -13.08 -32.54
CA LYS A 131 12.04 -13.14 -33.95
C LYS A 131 13.56 -13.04 -34.09
N HIS A 132 14.19 -12.14 -33.35
CA HIS A 132 15.64 -11.97 -33.33
C HIS A 132 16.36 -13.25 -32.90
N TYR A 133 15.88 -13.88 -31.83
CA TYR A 133 16.47 -15.12 -31.32
C TYR A 133 15.93 -16.40 -31.99
N HIS A 134 15.08 -16.30 -33.02
CA HIS A 134 14.45 -17.44 -33.70
C HIS A 134 13.68 -18.40 -32.76
N CYS A 135 12.98 -17.84 -31.77
CA CYS A 135 12.19 -18.60 -30.80
C CYS A 135 10.70 -18.58 -31.16
N ALA A 136 10.02 -19.72 -31.06
CA ALA A 136 8.60 -19.84 -31.40
C ALA A 136 7.66 -19.23 -30.34
N ASN A 137 8.07 -19.21 -29.07
CA ASN A 137 7.29 -18.72 -27.94
C ASN A 137 8.22 -18.23 -26.80
N ASN A 138 7.63 -17.74 -25.70
CA ASN A 138 8.38 -17.21 -24.55
C ASN A 138 9.15 -18.27 -23.77
N GLN A 139 8.66 -19.51 -23.74
CA GLN A 139 9.38 -20.61 -23.11
C GLN A 139 10.69 -20.89 -23.85
N ALA A 140 10.66 -21.04 -25.18
CA ALA A 140 11.85 -21.26 -26.00
C ALA A 140 12.83 -20.07 -25.92
N LEU A 141 12.31 -18.85 -25.75
CA LEU A 141 13.14 -17.66 -25.54
C LEU A 141 13.82 -17.70 -24.16
N ALA A 142 13.10 -18.04 -23.10
CA ALA A 142 13.65 -18.18 -21.75
C ALA A 142 14.72 -19.29 -21.68
N GLU A 143 14.45 -20.45 -22.29
CA GLU A 143 15.42 -21.55 -22.42
C GLU A 143 16.71 -21.12 -23.12
N LYS A 144 16.60 -20.29 -24.17
CA LYS A 144 17.75 -19.79 -24.92
C LYS A 144 18.55 -18.73 -24.17
N LEU A 145 17.89 -17.81 -23.46
CA LEU A 145 18.55 -16.69 -22.79
C LEU A 145 19.05 -17.03 -21.39
N TYR A 146 18.43 -17.99 -20.71
CA TYR A 146 18.79 -18.33 -19.32
C TYR A 146 20.28 -18.65 -19.13
N PRO A 147 20.95 -19.47 -19.97
CA PRO A 147 22.38 -19.75 -19.81
C PRO A 147 23.25 -18.48 -19.87
N LEU A 148 22.91 -17.52 -20.73
CA LEU A 148 23.64 -16.26 -20.91
C LEU A 148 23.48 -15.32 -19.71
N LEU A 149 22.35 -15.38 -19.02
CA LEU A 149 22.04 -14.53 -17.88
C LEU A 149 22.53 -15.16 -16.56
N ALA A 150 22.53 -16.49 -16.49
CA ALA A 150 22.94 -17.24 -15.29
C ALA A 150 24.45 -17.16 -15.02
N ASP A 151 25.28 -17.06 -16.06
CA ASP A 151 26.74 -16.95 -15.92
C ASP A 151 27.21 -15.52 -15.55
N SER A 152 26.28 -14.57 -15.39
CA SER A 152 26.53 -13.15 -15.11
C SER A 152 27.35 -12.42 -16.18
N SER A 153 27.58 -13.02 -17.35
CA SER A 153 28.22 -12.37 -18.50
C SER A 153 27.27 -11.41 -19.24
N HIS A 154 25.97 -11.59 -19.03
CA HIS A 154 24.93 -10.71 -19.53
C HIS A 154 24.01 -10.25 -18.40
N HIS A 155 23.44 -9.07 -18.60
CA HIS A 155 22.41 -8.49 -17.77
C HIS A 155 21.13 -8.37 -18.56
N LEU A 156 20.01 -8.72 -17.94
CA LEU A 156 18.69 -8.42 -18.46
C LEU A 156 18.22 -7.11 -17.86
N ILE A 157 17.95 -6.13 -18.72
CA ILE A 157 17.28 -4.90 -18.33
C ILE A 157 15.82 -5.00 -18.71
N PHE A 158 14.95 -5.00 -17.71
CA PHE A 158 13.52 -4.86 -17.87
C PHE A 158 13.11 -3.40 -17.66
N VAL A 159 12.48 -2.83 -18.68
CA VAL A 159 11.97 -1.47 -18.67
C VAL A 159 10.46 -1.58 -18.55
N PRO A 160 9.84 -1.06 -17.48
CA PRO A 160 8.40 -1.13 -17.33
C PRO A 160 7.68 -0.49 -18.50
N ILE A 161 6.40 -0.86 -18.63
CA ILE A 161 5.50 -0.30 -19.64
C ILE A 161 5.59 1.22 -19.60
N PHE A 162 5.56 1.87 -20.77
CA PHE A 162 5.59 3.33 -20.98
C PHE A 162 6.96 4.01 -20.80
N ASP A 163 7.92 3.40 -20.10
CA ASP A 163 9.31 3.91 -20.06
C ASP A 163 10.09 3.57 -21.33
N SER A 164 9.60 2.60 -22.10
CA SER A 164 10.12 2.22 -23.40
C SER A 164 10.00 3.30 -24.48
N ILE A 165 9.26 4.38 -24.22
CA ILE A 165 9.22 5.57 -25.09
C ILE A 165 10.53 6.36 -24.98
N ASN A 166 11.18 6.41 -23.82
CA ASN A 166 12.44 7.13 -23.63
C ASN A 166 13.62 6.24 -24.07
N PRO A 167 14.35 6.54 -25.16
CA PRO A 167 15.48 5.70 -25.56
C PRO A 167 16.70 5.84 -24.64
N PHE A 168 16.72 6.86 -23.78
CA PHE A 168 17.87 7.28 -22.97
C PHE A 168 17.77 6.90 -21.48
N TYR A 169 16.78 6.09 -21.08
CA TYR A 169 16.66 5.70 -19.67
C TYR A 169 17.96 4.97 -19.21
N GLY A 170 18.47 5.34 -18.04
CA GLY A 170 19.69 4.75 -17.48
C GLY A 170 21.03 5.30 -17.99
N GLN A 171 21.06 6.15 -19.03
CA GLN A 171 22.29 6.85 -19.40
C GLN A 171 22.58 8.00 -18.42
N LYS A 172 23.74 7.95 -17.75
CA LYS A 172 24.18 9.02 -16.82
C LYS A 172 24.72 10.24 -17.55
N ASN A 173 25.34 10.03 -18.71
CA ASN A 173 25.93 11.08 -19.53
C ASN A 173 25.34 10.96 -20.93
N LEU A 174 24.62 12.00 -21.34
CA LEU A 174 24.09 12.15 -22.68
C LEU A 174 25.02 13.06 -23.47
N SER A 175 25.29 12.71 -24.73
CA SER A 175 25.86 13.62 -25.73
C SER A 175 24.97 14.86 -25.91
N HIS A 176 25.48 15.89 -26.57
CA HIS A 176 24.70 17.11 -26.80
C HIS A 176 23.45 16.81 -27.65
N GLU A 177 23.60 15.97 -28.66
CA GLU A 177 22.54 15.51 -29.54
C GLU A 177 21.48 14.69 -28.79
N GLU A 178 21.90 13.75 -27.92
CA GLU A 178 20.98 12.96 -27.10
C GLU A 178 20.22 13.84 -26.09
N LYS A 179 20.87 14.86 -25.50
CA LYS A 179 20.18 15.83 -24.64
C LYS A 179 19.12 16.61 -25.40
N TYR A 180 19.43 17.04 -26.63
CA TYR A 180 18.49 17.77 -27.47
C TYR A 180 17.29 16.89 -27.87
N GLN A 181 17.55 15.63 -28.24
CA GLN A 181 16.49 14.65 -28.51
C GLN A 181 15.64 14.38 -27.26
N LEU A 182 16.25 14.20 -26.09
CA LEU A 182 15.52 14.02 -24.83
C LEU A 182 14.63 15.23 -24.54
N LEU A 183 15.13 16.46 -24.70
CA LEU A 183 14.34 17.68 -24.51
C LEU A 183 13.13 17.76 -25.44
N PHE A 184 13.30 17.44 -26.71
CA PHE A 184 12.20 17.40 -27.68
C PHE A 184 11.16 16.32 -27.33
N MET A 185 11.63 15.15 -26.90
CA MET A 185 10.76 14.07 -26.43
C MET A 185 10.08 14.41 -25.11
N GLN A 186 10.69 15.25 -24.27
CA GLN A 186 10.16 15.58 -22.95
C GLN A 186 8.81 16.30 -23.05
N ASP A 187 8.62 17.16 -24.04
CA ASP A 187 7.31 17.77 -24.31
C ASP A 187 6.26 16.73 -24.71
N GLN A 188 6.63 15.73 -25.52
CA GLN A 188 5.73 14.61 -25.85
C GLN A 188 5.44 13.75 -24.61
N LEU A 189 6.46 13.39 -23.84
CA LEU A 189 6.35 12.61 -22.61
C LEU A 189 5.51 13.33 -21.54
N ASN A 190 5.58 14.66 -21.47
CA ASN A 190 4.76 15.50 -20.60
C ASN A 190 3.29 15.52 -21.04
N GLN A 191 3.01 15.49 -22.34
CA GLN A 191 1.63 15.36 -22.87
C GLN A 191 1.06 13.96 -22.65
N PHE A 192 1.90 12.94 -22.64
CA PHE A 192 1.57 11.57 -22.24
C PHE A 192 1.58 11.41 -20.71
N GLU A 193 1.14 12.40 -19.93
CA GLU A 193 1.06 12.28 -18.47
C GLU A 193 0.40 10.95 -18.11
N VAL A 194 1.23 10.02 -17.61
CA VAL A 194 1.10 8.54 -17.68
C VAL A 194 0.01 8.01 -16.72
N PHE A 195 -0.87 8.89 -16.29
CA PHE A 195 -1.82 8.69 -15.21
C PHE A 195 -2.82 7.58 -15.52
N ASN A 196 -3.49 7.67 -16.68
CA ASN A 196 -4.63 6.80 -16.94
C ASN A 196 -4.24 5.33 -17.07
N ALA A 197 -3.12 5.00 -17.73
CA ALA A 197 -2.82 3.60 -18.03
C ALA A 197 -2.18 2.83 -16.88
N VAL A 198 -1.31 3.46 -16.09
CA VAL A 198 -0.70 2.84 -14.90
C VAL A 198 -1.75 2.67 -13.81
N GLU A 199 -2.59 3.68 -13.57
CA GLU A 199 -3.65 3.61 -12.57
C GLU A 199 -4.67 2.51 -12.90
N LEU A 200 -5.12 2.41 -14.16
CA LEU A 200 -6.05 1.36 -14.57
C LEU A 200 -5.48 -0.05 -14.34
N LYS A 201 -4.19 -0.27 -14.66
CA LYS A 201 -3.52 -1.56 -14.41
C LYS A 201 -3.35 -1.81 -12.90
N PHE A 202 -2.98 -0.78 -12.14
CA PHE A 202 -2.83 -0.85 -10.69
C PHE A 202 -4.15 -1.26 -10.01
N ASP A 203 -5.25 -0.59 -10.37
CA ASP A 203 -6.60 -0.88 -9.85
C ASP A 203 -7.08 -2.28 -10.28
N ALA A 204 -6.76 -2.72 -11.51
CA ALA A 204 -7.06 -4.08 -11.96
C ALA A 204 -6.33 -5.15 -11.14
N LEU A 205 -5.05 -4.95 -10.83
CA LEU A 205 -4.27 -5.85 -9.98
C LEU A 205 -4.83 -5.91 -8.55
N LEU A 206 -5.18 -4.77 -7.97
CA LEU A 206 -5.83 -4.70 -6.66
C LEU A 206 -7.15 -5.45 -6.64
N LYS A 207 -8.01 -5.21 -7.64
CA LYS A 207 -9.30 -5.90 -7.77
C LYS A 207 -9.11 -7.41 -7.90
N ALA A 208 -8.18 -7.87 -8.73
CA ALA A 208 -7.90 -9.29 -8.92
C ALA A 208 -7.33 -9.96 -7.67
N PHE A 209 -6.54 -9.25 -6.86
CA PHE A 209 -6.05 -9.75 -5.59
C PHE A 209 -7.17 -9.85 -4.55
N ASN A 210 -7.94 -8.77 -4.36
CA ASN A 210 -9.02 -8.70 -3.36
C ASN A 210 -10.20 -9.66 -3.62
N GLN A 211 -10.32 -10.23 -4.83
CA GLN A 211 -11.26 -11.31 -5.11
C GLN A 211 -10.91 -12.62 -4.38
N LYS A 212 -9.68 -12.76 -3.88
CA LYS A 212 -9.21 -13.95 -3.15
C LYS A 212 -9.52 -13.76 -1.66
N LYS A 213 -10.45 -14.55 -1.12
CA LYS A 213 -10.86 -14.45 0.30
C LYS A 213 -9.72 -14.79 1.28
N ASN A 214 -8.95 -15.83 0.96
CA ASN A 214 -7.81 -16.31 1.75
C ASN A 214 -6.62 -16.54 0.79
N PRO A 215 -5.93 -15.47 0.36
CA PRO A 215 -4.80 -15.60 -0.55
C PRO A 215 -3.70 -16.43 0.10
N SER A 216 -3.19 -17.42 -0.64
CA SER A 216 -2.00 -18.17 -0.25
C SER A 216 -0.74 -17.30 -0.34
N LEU A 217 0.37 -17.78 0.22
CA LEU A 217 1.68 -17.14 0.07
C LEU A 217 2.06 -16.96 -1.41
N ARG A 218 1.73 -17.95 -2.25
CA ARG A 218 1.89 -17.87 -3.71
C ARG A 218 1.08 -16.73 -4.34
N ASN A 219 -0.15 -16.52 -3.87
CA ASN A 219 -0.98 -15.41 -4.36
C ASN A 219 -0.43 -14.05 -3.94
N ILE A 220 0.10 -13.94 -2.73
CA ILE A 220 0.78 -12.73 -2.23
C ILE A 220 2.04 -12.47 -3.06
N ALA A 221 2.89 -13.49 -3.27
CA ALA A 221 4.10 -13.40 -4.08
C ALA A 221 3.80 -12.93 -5.52
N ALA A 222 2.79 -13.50 -6.17
CA ALA A 222 2.35 -13.07 -7.49
C ALA A 222 1.92 -11.59 -7.53
N PHE A 223 1.13 -11.16 -6.54
CA PHE A 223 0.70 -9.77 -6.45
C PHE A 223 1.85 -8.79 -6.22
N ILE A 224 2.81 -9.14 -5.35
CA ILE A 224 4.01 -8.32 -5.14
C ILE A 224 4.85 -8.26 -6.42
N LYS A 225 5.00 -9.37 -7.14
CA LYS A 225 5.70 -9.41 -8.43
C LYS A 225 5.03 -8.52 -9.47
N ASP A 226 3.72 -8.63 -9.65
CA ASP A 226 2.96 -7.79 -10.57
C ASP A 226 3.10 -6.29 -10.24
N MET A 227 3.07 -5.93 -8.95
CA MET A 227 3.23 -4.53 -8.51
C MET A 227 4.63 -3.99 -8.73
N ILE A 228 5.67 -4.81 -8.49
CA ILE A 228 7.06 -4.46 -8.80
C ILE A 228 7.21 -4.26 -10.31
N LEU A 229 6.77 -5.20 -11.15
CA LEU A 229 6.89 -5.11 -12.61
C LEU A 229 6.11 -3.93 -13.19
N LEU A 230 4.95 -3.59 -12.63
CA LEU A 230 4.19 -2.39 -13.01
C LEU A 230 4.97 -1.10 -12.70
N HIS A 231 5.73 -1.08 -11.59
CA HIS A 231 6.54 0.03 -11.11
C HIS A 231 5.78 1.38 -11.10
N PRO A 232 4.66 1.48 -10.36
CA PRO A 232 3.74 2.61 -10.43
C PRO A 232 4.29 3.93 -9.88
N PHE A 233 5.34 3.90 -9.06
CA PHE A 233 5.91 5.09 -8.43
C PHE A 233 7.24 5.50 -9.10
N PRO A 234 7.67 6.77 -9.00
CA PRO A 234 8.94 7.22 -9.59
C PRO A 234 10.18 6.56 -8.98
N ASN A 235 10.09 6.19 -7.71
CA ASN A 235 11.14 5.54 -6.92
C ASN A 235 10.45 4.83 -5.74
N GLY A 236 11.19 4.09 -4.92
CA GLY A 236 10.67 3.52 -3.68
C GLY A 236 9.72 2.34 -3.85
N ASN A 237 9.48 1.87 -5.07
CA ASN A 237 8.63 0.71 -5.36
C ASN A 237 9.10 -0.54 -4.59
N GLY A 238 10.41 -0.83 -4.59
CA GLY A 238 10.98 -1.95 -3.84
C GLY A 238 10.57 -1.91 -2.36
N ARG A 239 10.94 -0.84 -1.64
CA ARG A 239 10.55 -0.63 -0.22
C ARG A 239 9.04 -0.70 -0.01
N THR A 240 8.27 -0.03 -0.85
CA THR A 240 6.82 0.04 -0.70
C THR A 240 6.20 -1.35 -0.80
N PHE A 241 6.57 -2.12 -1.83
CA PHE A 241 5.93 -3.40 -2.09
C PHE A 241 6.53 -4.55 -1.28
N THR A 242 7.86 -4.66 -1.16
CA THR A 242 8.49 -5.79 -0.47
C THR A 242 8.66 -5.59 1.03
N LEU A 243 8.74 -4.35 1.53
CA LEU A 243 8.78 -4.10 2.98
C LEU A 243 7.42 -3.64 3.53
N GLY A 244 6.71 -2.76 2.84
CA GLY A 244 5.40 -2.28 3.29
C GLY A 244 4.27 -3.26 3.01
N VAL A 245 3.85 -3.32 1.74
CA VAL A 245 2.66 -4.06 1.31
C VAL A 245 2.77 -5.57 1.56
N LEU A 246 3.94 -6.18 1.30
CA LEU A 246 4.16 -7.60 1.59
C LEU A 246 3.90 -7.90 3.07
N ASN A 247 4.49 -7.14 3.99
CA ASN A 247 4.30 -7.35 5.43
C ASN A 247 2.88 -7.05 5.90
N GLN A 248 2.20 -6.06 5.30
CA GLN A 248 0.78 -5.84 5.54
C GLN A 248 -0.04 -7.10 5.20
N LEU A 249 0.16 -7.66 4.00
CA LEU A 249 -0.58 -8.82 3.52
C LEU A 249 -0.26 -10.10 4.29
N LEU A 250 1.03 -10.34 4.60
CA LEU A 250 1.45 -11.52 5.38
C LEU A 250 0.81 -11.53 6.77
N LEU A 251 0.73 -10.38 7.44
CA LEU A 251 0.07 -10.26 8.74
C LEU A 251 -1.45 -10.41 8.63
N GLN A 252 -2.09 -9.76 7.64
CA GLN A 252 -3.54 -9.85 7.42
C GLN A 252 -4.03 -11.30 7.24
N HIS A 253 -3.18 -12.16 6.68
CA HIS A 253 -3.50 -13.55 6.39
C HIS A 253 -2.80 -14.56 7.31
N GLY A 254 -2.21 -14.10 8.42
CA GLY A 254 -1.67 -14.98 9.46
C GLY A 254 -0.42 -15.75 9.06
N HIS A 255 0.35 -15.27 8.08
CA HIS A 255 1.61 -15.90 7.67
C HIS A 255 2.79 -15.46 8.55
N GLY A 256 2.82 -14.21 9.00
CA GLY A 256 3.95 -13.65 9.75
C GLY A 256 4.45 -12.33 9.16
N ILE A 257 5.76 -12.08 9.23
CA ILE A 257 6.43 -10.95 8.57
C ILE A 257 7.70 -11.40 7.86
N CYS A 258 8.04 -10.74 6.76
CA CYS A 258 9.25 -10.96 5.99
C CYS A 258 10.01 -9.64 5.84
N LEU A 259 11.06 -9.45 6.65
CA LEU A 259 11.81 -8.19 6.72
C LEU A 259 13.03 -8.14 5.78
N HIS A 260 13.43 -9.27 5.21
CA HIS A 260 14.68 -9.44 4.47
C HIS A 260 14.48 -9.95 3.04
N PHE A 261 13.52 -9.37 2.31
CA PHE A 261 13.16 -9.86 0.98
C PHE A 261 13.63 -8.95 -0.17
N ASP A 262 14.77 -9.29 -0.78
CA ASP A 262 15.40 -8.45 -1.79
C ASP A 262 14.46 -8.19 -3.01
N PRO A 263 14.05 -6.93 -3.26
CA PRO A 263 13.16 -6.60 -4.37
C PRO A 263 13.78 -6.88 -5.74
N HIS A 264 15.10 -6.99 -5.87
CA HIS A 264 15.77 -7.28 -7.15
C HIS A 264 15.50 -8.71 -7.63
N LEU A 265 15.26 -9.65 -6.71
CA LEU A 265 14.96 -11.04 -7.03
C LEU A 265 13.57 -11.21 -7.67
N VAL A 266 12.64 -10.33 -7.31
CA VAL A 266 11.21 -10.45 -7.67
C VAL A 266 10.97 -10.49 -9.18
N ALA A 267 11.73 -9.69 -9.93
CA ALA A 267 11.55 -9.61 -11.37
C ALA A 267 12.11 -10.85 -12.09
N GLY A 268 13.17 -11.48 -11.56
CA GLY A 268 13.90 -12.56 -12.21
C GLY A 268 13.54 -13.98 -11.75
N LEU A 269 12.90 -14.14 -10.58
CA LEU A 269 12.45 -15.43 -10.07
C LEU A 269 11.01 -15.74 -10.47
N ALA A 270 10.66 -17.02 -10.60
CA ALA A 270 9.28 -17.46 -10.77
C ALA A 270 8.43 -17.12 -9.54
N ILE A 271 7.10 -17.10 -9.68
CA ILE A 271 6.19 -16.84 -8.56
C ILE A 271 6.38 -17.84 -7.43
N ASP A 272 6.57 -19.12 -7.77
CA ASP A 272 6.76 -20.19 -6.78
C ASP A 272 8.10 -20.06 -6.05
N GLU A 273 9.18 -19.72 -6.76
CA GLU A 273 10.48 -19.44 -6.15
C GLU A 273 10.45 -18.18 -5.27
N THR A 274 9.73 -17.15 -5.72
CA THR A 274 9.48 -15.92 -4.96
C THR A 274 8.77 -16.26 -3.65
N ALA A 275 7.74 -17.12 -3.69
CA ALA A 275 7.02 -17.56 -2.50
C ALA A 275 7.92 -18.35 -1.53
N GLU A 276 8.76 -19.26 -2.04
CA GLU A 276 9.72 -19.98 -1.19
C GLU A 276 10.77 -19.03 -0.60
N LYS A 277 11.27 -18.04 -1.34
CA LYS A 277 12.18 -17.02 -0.78
C LYS A 277 11.54 -16.17 0.32
N ILE A 278 10.27 -15.82 0.17
CA ILE A 278 9.52 -15.14 1.24
C ILE A 278 9.43 -16.05 2.48
N LYS A 279 9.13 -17.33 2.27
CA LYS A 279 9.00 -18.34 3.33
C LYS A 279 10.33 -18.59 4.07
N GLU A 280 11.45 -18.66 3.34
CA GLU A 280 12.81 -18.78 3.91
C GLU A 280 13.15 -17.63 4.87
N HIS A 281 12.61 -16.43 4.61
CA HIS A 281 12.85 -15.22 5.41
C HIS A 281 11.66 -14.85 6.32
N LEU A 282 10.68 -15.74 6.45
CA LEU A 282 9.46 -15.49 7.21
C LEU A 282 9.73 -15.64 8.70
N ILE A 283 9.40 -14.60 9.46
CA ILE A 283 9.27 -14.66 10.91
C ILE A 283 7.84 -15.08 11.22
N PRO A 284 7.62 -16.30 11.74
CA PRO A 284 6.30 -16.87 11.85
C PRO A 284 5.49 -16.25 12.99
N MET A 285 4.15 -16.39 12.93
CA MET A 285 3.21 -15.71 13.83
C MET A 285 3.43 -16.03 15.32
N GLU A 286 3.91 -17.22 15.66
CA GLU A 286 4.19 -17.65 17.03
C GLU A 286 5.22 -16.73 17.69
N GLN A 287 6.23 -16.30 16.93
CA GLN A 287 7.26 -15.38 17.42
C GLN A 287 6.74 -13.94 17.56
N LEU A 288 5.71 -13.57 16.80
CA LEU A 288 5.11 -12.23 16.81
C LEU A 288 4.02 -12.08 17.89
N THR A 289 3.45 -13.19 18.35
CA THR A 289 2.32 -13.23 19.30
C THR A 289 2.55 -12.39 20.56
N PRO A 290 3.74 -12.42 21.22
CA PRO A 290 3.99 -11.59 22.41
C PRO A 290 3.87 -10.08 22.15
N TYR A 291 4.21 -9.64 20.94
CA TYR A 291 4.18 -8.23 20.52
C TYR A 291 2.79 -7.80 20.04
N LEU A 292 1.98 -8.76 19.57
CA LEU A 292 0.60 -8.55 19.15
C LEU A 292 -0.36 -8.51 20.36
N ALA A 293 -0.26 -9.48 21.27
CA ALA A 293 -1.17 -9.65 22.42
C ALA A 293 -1.17 -8.46 23.39
N LYS A 294 -0.01 -7.87 23.67
CA LYS A 294 0.12 -6.66 24.51
C LYS A 294 -0.60 -5.44 23.93
N THR A 295 -0.91 -5.46 22.64
CA THR A 295 -1.66 -4.37 21.98
C THR A 295 -3.16 -4.47 22.21
N GLN A 296 -3.70 -5.70 22.35
CA GLN A 296 -5.15 -5.92 22.51
C GLN A 296 -5.63 -5.58 23.92
N GLY A 297 -4.83 -5.86 24.97
CA GLY A 297 -5.17 -5.48 26.35
C GLY A 297 -5.39 -3.97 26.54
N ASN A 298 -4.58 -3.14 25.88
CA ASN A 298 -4.70 -1.67 25.94
C ASN A 298 -5.78 -1.10 25.02
N ALA A 299 -6.08 -1.76 23.88
CA ALA A 299 -7.13 -1.31 22.98
C ALA A 299 -8.52 -1.48 23.59
N ASN A 300 -8.76 -2.61 24.27
CA ASN A 300 -10.03 -2.85 24.97
C ASN A 300 -10.24 -1.86 26.13
N ALA A 301 -9.19 -1.51 26.86
CA ALA A 301 -9.25 -0.49 27.91
C ALA A 301 -9.56 0.92 27.35
N LYS A 302 -8.96 1.30 26.22
CA LYS A 302 -9.22 2.59 25.56
C LYS A 302 -10.59 2.66 24.90
N GLN A 303 -11.06 1.59 24.28
CA GLN A 303 -12.39 1.52 23.67
C GLN A 303 -13.49 1.58 24.74
N ALA A 304 -13.29 0.94 25.90
CA ALA A 304 -14.17 1.09 27.05
C ALA A 304 -14.19 2.55 27.55
N GLY A 305 -13.03 3.21 27.64
CA GLY A 305 -12.94 4.62 28.02
C GLY A 305 -13.61 5.60 27.04
N PHE A 306 -13.45 5.39 25.73
CA PHE A 306 -14.11 6.22 24.71
C PHE A 306 -15.63 6.03 24.72
N SER A 307 -16.10 4.79 24.87
CA SER A 307 -17.53 4.48 24.93
C SER A 307 -18.19 5.05 26.18
N LEU A 308 -17.47 5.07 27.31
CA LEU A 308 -17.91 5.73 28.54
C LEU A 308 -17.98 7.25 28.38
N ASN A 309 -16.95 7.88 27.80
CA ASN A 309 -16.95 9.32 27.54
C ASN A 309 -18.08 9.73 26.59
N LEU A 310 -18.32 8.97 25.51
CA LEU A 310 -19.41 9.22 24.58
C LEU A 310 -20.78 9.09 25.27
N ALA A 311 -20.97 8.06 26.11
CA ALA A 311 -22.19 7.87 26.88
C ALA A 311 -22.46 9.06 27.83
N ILE A 312 -21.44 9.53 28.55
CA ILE A 312 -21.52 10.69 29.43
C ILE A 312 -21.86 11.96 28.62
N SER A 313 -21.16 12.20 27.50
CA SER A 313 -21.43 13.36 26.64
C SER A 313 -22.85 13.37 26.10
N LEU A 314 -23.37 12.22 25.64
CA LEU A 314 -24.75 12.11 25.15
C LEU A 314 -25.78 12.33 26.26
N GLN A 315 -25.52 11.88 27.48
CA GLN A 315 -26.38 12.15 28.63
C GLN A 315 -26.40 13.65 28.98
N VAL A 316 -25.24 14.30 29.05
CA VAL A 316 -25.12 15.72 29.40
C VAL A 316 -25.78 16.58 28.32
N ILE A 317 -25.44 16.38 27.05
CA ILE A 317 -26.03 17.11 25.93
C ILE A 317 -27.55 16.88 25.90
N GLY A 318 -28.00 15.64 26.07
CA GLY A 318 -29.42 15.31 26.11
C GLY A 318 -30.19 16.07 27.20
N GLN A 319 -29.64 16.17 28.41
CA GLN A 319 -30.25 16.94 29.50
C GLN A 319 -30.32 18.44 29.18
N PHE A 320 -29.25 19.04 28.68
CA PHE A 320 -29.24 20.45 28.32
C PHE A 320 -30.24 20.76 27.19
N THR A 321 -30.25 19.96 26.13
CA THR A 321 -31.21 20.12 25.03
C THR A 321 -32.65 19.97 25.51
N ALA A 322 -32.90 19.04 26.44
CA ALA A 322 -34.24 18.86 27.01
C ALA A 322 -34.71 20.09 27.80
N VAL A 323 -33.84 20.64 28.66
CA VAL A 323 -34.15 21.83 29.48
C VAL A 323 -34.38 23.06 28.60
N LEU A 324 -33.54 23.29 27.59
CA LEU A 324 -33.72 24.39 26.64
C LEU A 324 -35.02 24.25 25.84
N GLY A 325 -35.36 23.02 25.43
CA GLY A 325 -36.63 22.72 24.78
C GLY A 325 -37.83 23.10 25.66
N ILE A 326 -37.83 22.67 26.92
CA ILE A 326 -38.90 23.01 27.89
C ILE A 326 -39.00 24.52 28.11
N ALA A 327 -37.87 25.23 28.24
CA ALA A 327 -37.85 26.67 28.39
C ALA A 327 -38.46 27.41 27.17
N ALA A 328 -38.17 26.94 25.95
CA ALA A 328 -38.76 27.48 24.73
C ALA A 328 -40.28 27.22 24.66
N VAL A 329 -40.75 26.06 25.11
CA VAL A 329 -42.21 25.79 25.23
C VAL A 329 -42.85 26.76 26.22
N ALA A 330 -42.25 26.97 27.40
CA ALA A 330 -42.76 27.90 28.40
C ALA A 330 -42.84 29.33 27.85
N LEU A 331 -41.82 29.78 27.11
CA LEU A 331 -41.84 31.08 26.43
C LEU A 331 -42.97 31.15 25.40
N GLY A 332 -43.18 30.09 24.61
CA GLY A 332 -44.31 29.99 23.68
C GLY A 332 -45.67 30.17 24.37
N ILE A 333 -45.86 29.56 25.54
CA ILE A 333 -47.09 29.71 26.35
C ILE A 333 -47.27 31.15 26.83
N VAL A 334 -46.20 31.81 27.31
CA VAL A 334 -46.24 33.21 27.73
C VAL A 334 -46.60 34.14 26.56
N LEU A 335 -46.00 33.91 25.38
CA LEU A 335 -46.32 34.67 24.17
C LEU A 335 -47.78 34.45 23.72
N LEU A 336 -48.30 33.23 23.89
CA LEU A 336 -49.70 32.92 23.60
C LEU A 336 -50.64 33.69 24.53
N ALA A 337 -50.33 33.74 25.83
CA ALA A 337 -51.09 34.52 26.81
C ALA A 337 -51.06 36.03 26.52
N ALA A 338 -49.99 36.51 25.88
CA ALA A 338 -49.87 37.89 25.41
C ALA A 338 -50.56 38.16 24.05
N ASN A 339 -51.32 37.20 23.51
CA ASN A 339 -52.00 37.27 22.20
C ASN A 339 -51.05 37.40 20.97
N ILE A 340 -49.80 36.94 21.08
CA ILE A 340 -48.82 36.95 19.98
C ILE A 340 -48.77 35.55 19.34
N MET A 341 -49.81 35.20 18.58
CA MET A 341 -50.06 33.81 18.13
C MET A 341 -48.94 33.16 17.31
N LEU A 342 -48.46 33.80 16.24
CA LEU A 342 -47.54 33.15 15.30
C LEU A 342 -46.17 32.81 15.96
N PRO A 343 -45.49 33.75 16.63
CA PRO A 343 -44.29 33.42 17.41
C PRO A 343 -44.55 32.37 18.51
N ALA A 344 -45.68 32.44 19.21
CA ALA A 344 -46.01 31.48 20.26
C ALA A 344 -46.03 30.03 19.76
N VAL A 345 -46.68 29.79 18.62
CA VAL A 345 -46.75 28.46 17.99
C VAL A 345 -45.36 27.98 17.54
N ILE A 346 -44.55 28.87 16.98
CA ILE A 346 -43.18 28.53 16.53
C ILE A 346 -42.32 28.10 17.72
N PHE A 347 -42.29 28.89 18.81
CA PHE A 347 -41.50 28.57 20.00
C PHE A 347 -41.98 27.29 20.69
N ALA A 348 -43.30 27.07 20.78
CA ALA A 348 -43.86 25.85 21.34
C ALA A 348 -43.50 24.60 20.49
N GLY A 349 -43.54 24.71 19.16
CA GLY A 349 -43.18 23.63 18.25
C GLY A 349 -41.70 23.26 18.31
N ILE A 350 -40.81 24.26 18.18
CA ILE A 350 -39.35 24.05 18.25
C ILE A 350 -38.95 23.52 19.63
N GLY A 351 -39.50 24.11 20.70
CA GLY A 351 -39.23 23.69 22.07
C GLY A 351 -39.62 22.23 22.33
N SER A 352 -40.80 21.81 21.84
CA SER A 352 -41.26 20.42 22.00
C SER A 352 -40.36 19.43 21.25
N ALA A 353 -39.93 19.77 20.02
CA ALA A 353 -39.01 18.94 19.26
C ALA A 353 -37.64 18.82 19.95
N ALA A 354 -37.08 19.94 20.43
CA ALA A 354 -35.82 19.93 21.16
C ALA A 354 -35.92 19.12 22.47
N ALA A 355 -37.04 19.23 23.19
CA ALA A 355 -37.28 18.46 24.41
C ALA A 355 -37.23 16.95 24.15
N LEU A 356 -37.93 16.47 23.11
CA LEU A 356 -37.97 15.06 22.73
C LEU A 356 -36.60 14.54 22.26
N VAL A 357 -35.88 15.32 21.46
CA VAL A 357 -34.50 14.98 21.04
C VAL A 357 -33.57 14.86 22.25
N GLY A 358 -33.66 15.81 23.19
CA GLY A 358 -32.87 15.77 24.42
C GLY A 358 -33.12 14.50 25.26
N VAL A 359 -34.38 14.14 25.45
CA VAL A 359 -34.77 12.89 26.14
C VAL A 359 -34.25 11.65 25.40
N GLY A 360 -34.34 11.64 24.06
CA GLY A 360 -33.82 10.56 23.23
C GLY A 360 -32.31 10.36 23.38
N LEU A 361 -31.53 11.45 23.29
CA LEU A 361 -30.07 11.41 23.48
C LEU A 361 -29.70 10.93 24.89
N PHE A 362 -30.42 11.38 25.91
CA PHE A 362 -30.22 10.93 27.29
C PHE A 362 -30.49 9.42 27.44
N ALA A 363 -31.59 8.93 26.87
CA ALA A 363 -31.94 7.51 26.92
C ALA A 363 -30.90 6.62 26.21
N VAL A 364 -30.41 7.05 25.03
CA VAL A 364 -29.34 6.36 24.30
C VAL A 364 -28.05 6.35 25.12
N GLY A 365 -27.64 7.49 25.68
CA GLY A 365 -26.45 7.56 26.53
C GLY A 365 -26.56 6.65 27.77
N LYS A 366 -27.75 6.54 28.38
CA LYS A 366 -27.99 5.62 29.52
C LYS A 366 -27.96 4.15 29.10
N SER A 367 -28.46 3.82 27.91
CA SER A 367 -28.40 2.47 27.36
C SER A 367 -26.95 2.01 27.12
N ILE A 368 -26.13 2.90 26.52
CA ILE A 368 -24.70 2.64 26.28
C ILE A 368 -23.93 2.48 27.60
N ASP A 369 -24.21 3.31 28.63
CA ASP A 369 -23.61 3.14 29.96
C ASP A 369 -23.96 1.77 30.55
N LYS A 370 -25.23 1.36 30.46
CA LYS A 370 -25.69 0.07 30.99
C LYS A 370 -25.04 -1.13 30.28
N SER A 371 -24.84 -1.07 28.96
CA SER A 371 -24.18 -2.14 28.21
C SER A 371 -22.68 -2.24 28.48
N ASN A 372 -22.05 -1.14 28.90
CA ASN A 372 -20.61 -1.08 29.17
C ASN A 372 -20.23 -1.40 30.62
N ARG A 373 -21.21 -1.50 31.54
CA ARG A 373 -20.93 -1.96 32.89
C ARG A 373 -20.64 -3.47 32.86
N PRO A 374 -19.47 -3.93 33.34
CA PRO A 374 -19.22 -5.35 33.48
C PRO A 374 -20.32 -5.96 34.37
N SER A 375 -20.89 -7.08 33.93
CA SER A 375 -21.88 -7.78 34.74
C SER A 375 -21.26 -8.11 36.11
N LEU A 376 -22.02 -7.91 37.19
CA LEU A 376 -21.55 -8.23 38.55
C LEU A 376 -21.12 -9.71 38.68
N SER A 377 -21.68 -10.60 37.85
CA SER A 377 -21.25 -12.00 37.73
C SER A 377 -19.82 -12.18 37.20
N ASN A 378 -19.31 -11.27 36.37
CA ASN A 378 -17.93 -11.33 35.88
C ASN A 378 -16.91 -10.80 36.91
N LEU A 379 -17.35 -9.95 37.84
CA LEU A 379 -16.51 -9.48 38.97
C LEU A 379 -16.40 -10.52 40.08
N ALA A 380 -17.41 -11.38 40.25
CA ALA A 380 -17.42 -12.44 41.26
C ALA A 380 -16.56 -13.67 40.90
N MET A 381 -16.10 -13.81 39.66
CA MET A 381 -15.16 -14.88 39.24
C MET A 381 -13.70 -14.41 39.15
N ALA A 382 -13.42 -13.14 39.45
CA ALA A 382 -12.08 -12.57 39.44
C ALA A 382 -11.45 -12.46 40.85
N TYR A 383 -12.16 -12.93 41.88
CA TYR A 383 -11.72 -13.14 43.25
C TYR A 383 -12.00 -14.60 43.62
#